data_AF-A0A3D0Y6R7-F1
#
_entry.id   AF-A0A3D0Y6R7-F1
#
_cell.length_a   1.000
_cell.length_b   1.000
_cell.length_c   1.000
_cell.angle_alpha   90.00
_cell.angle_beta   90.00
_cell.angle_gamma   90.00
#
_symmetry.space_group_name_H-M   'P 1'
#
loop_
_entity.id
_entity.type
_entity.pdbx_description
1 polymer ?
#
loop_
_entity_poly.entity_id
_entity_poly.type
_entity_poly.pdbx_seq_one_letter_code
_entity_poly.pdbx_strand_id
1 'polypeptide(L)'
;MPRVLKKDTLTLIEGSLETYTLALYGLYVPYTRQRRNIESKYGPIMGLLGATVELLAKACLVQAKDVTHMYKNNNINSGVYKFGTEVIEELKQGIKNLDESFDFIWKDKSNQVEYRAILIEYLSKFKLVQELRAKGLHAGIGVSKDIVSSIINDIYDFMRLLSSSKRLGAYLKNLSQPEATVKDRLAILEDLSRRLAQATDIDRKTDCLRAMYLVLPYVPEKKPEWIDSFEQLAVASPNEQDVSYLVKTLTEAHSIYLLKQRGGKEGVPVKIDNNDPNAVPMSVQYLKRKLSELPDKFHQDVLSANTRFDEKRMDLPLGDFILDIYIAGIENTGILIEETDKLTAQQVWPFVASAISAQGNPRPYWFIIRRCDELDKLKSMLINAKSFGNAWYVKQVDDVVRGIDSIINQIPIANDIDRKKKTIKEIRAGYEGFIKNEEDMQECLLPNNINKYKLSDQAANTIREYIVNGISAGVALDRILTQRNPGDGDKSIARKLMSVSYKYEDRIGLIAVMSKDTLSGYVSHARKTMYYSDYIKFGPDIVGVDRNKF
;
A
#
# COMPACT_ATOMS: atom_id res chain seq x y z
N MET A 1 24.06 21.44 45.11
CA MET A 1 23.66 22.13 43.85
C MET A 1 22.80 23.34 44.21
N PRO A 2 22.95 24.50 43.53
CA PRO A 2 22.01 25.62 43.70
C PRO A 2 20.58 25.15 43.40
N ARG A 3 19.59 25.56 44.21
CA ARG A 3 18.18 25.25 43.93
C ARG A 3 17.69 26.16 42.81
N VAL A 4 17.36 25.57 41.66
CA VAL A 4 16.86 26.30 40.47
C VAL A 4 15.33 26.29 40.41
N LEU A 5 14.67 25.43 41.20
CA LEU A 5 13.22 25.27 41.27
C LEU A 5 12.70 25.48 42.70
N LYS A 6 11.40 25.77 42.83
CA LYS A 6 10.71 25.90 44.12
C LYS A 6 10.70 24.54 44.85
N LYS A 7 10.67 24.56 46.18
CA LYS A 7 10.70 23.33 47.00
C LYS A 7 9.53 22.39 46.65
N ASP A 8 8.32 22.92 46.54
CA ASP A 8 7.13 22.11 46.25
C ASP A 8 7.17 21.51 44.84
N THR A 9 7.73 22.25 43.87
CA THR A 9 8.01 21.71 42.52
C THR A 9 8.90 20.48 42.58
N LEU A 10 9.96 20.50 43.40
CA LEU A 10 10.89 19.37 43.52
C LEU A 10 10.19 18.15 44.11
N THR A 11 9.40 18.31 45.17
CA THR A 11 8.63 17.22 45.77
C THR A 11 7.68 16.56 44.77
N LEU A 12 7.05 17.35 43.89
CA LEU A 12 6.17 16.83 42.85
C LEU A 12 6.93 16.09 41.74
N ILE A 13 8.10 16.60 41.32
CA ILE A 13 8.96 15.93 40.33
C ILE A 13 9.46 14.59 40.89
N GLU A 14 9.99 14.57 42.11
CA GLU A 14 10.48 13.35 42.76
C GLU A 14 9.35 12.32 42.91
N GLY A 15 8.18 12.74 43.41
CA GLY A 15 7.01 11.86 43.52
C GLY A 15 6.56 11.31 42.17
N SER A 16 6.62 12.12 41.10
CA SER A 16 6.32 11.68 39.74
C SER A 16 7.29 10.60 39.26
N LEU A 17 8.60 10.80 39.44
CA LEU A 17 9.65 9.89 38.99
C LEU A 17 9.55 8.54 39.72
N GLU A 18 9.30 8.55 41.02
CA GLU A 18 9.09 7.32 41.80
C GLU A 18 7.84 6.58 41.33
N THR A 19 6.74 7.30 41.12
CA THR A 19 5.49 6.72 40.61
C THR A 19 5.69 6.06 39.24
N TYR A 20 6.44 6.73 38.34
CA TYR A 20 6.75 6.23 37.01
C TYR A 20 7.61 4.96 37.08
N THR A 21 8.63 4.97 37.94
CA THR A 21 9.54 3.84 38.15
C THR A 21 8.80 2.62 38.70
N LEU A 22 7.86 2.82 39.64
CA LEU A 22 7.00 1.75 40.14
C LEU A 22 6.09 1.17 39.04
N ALA A 23 5.56 2.03 38.16
CA ALA A 23 4.77 1.59 37.01
C ALA A 23 5.61 0.71 36.06
N LEU A 24 6.86 1.12 35.78
CA LEU A 24 7.82 0.34 34.99
C LEU A 24 8.07 -1.02 35.62
N TYR A 25 8.37 -1.10 36.92
CA TYR A 25 8.55 -2.39 37.58
C TYR A 25 7.31 -3.28 37.46
N GLY A 26 6.12 -2.72 37.70
CA GLY A 26 4.86 -3.45 37.58
C GLY A 26 4.63 -4.05 36.19
N LEU A 27 5.10 -3.40 35.13
CA LEU A 27 4.99 -3.89 33.76
C LEU A 27 5.75 -5.22 33.56
N TYR A 28 6.96 -5.32 34.12
CA TYR A 28 7.90 -6.42 33.88
C TYR A 28 7.87 -7.52 34.95
N VAL A 29 7.25 -7.30 36.11
CA VAL A 29 7.10 -8.34 37.12
C VAL A 29 6.29 -9.53 36.55
N PRO A 30 6.84 -10.76 36.59
CA PRO A 30 6.19 -11.96 36.07
C PRO A 30 4.99 -12.37 36.90
N TYR A 31 4.11 -13.18 36.31
CA TYR A 31 2.91 -13.66 36.96
C TYR A 31 3.20 -14.78 37.94
N THR A 32 2.56 -14.74 39.12
CA THR A 32 2.56 -15.87 40.07
C THR A 32 1.27 -16.70 40.02
N ARG A 33 0.21 -16.22 39.34
CA ARG A 33 -1.09 -16.90 39.21
C ARG A 33 -1.75 -16.64 37.86
N GLN A 34 -2.50 -17.62 37.37
CA GLN A 34 -3.32 -17.52 36.15
C GLN A 34 -4.53 -16.60 36.42
N ARG A 35 -4.68 -15.51 35.66
CA ARG A 35 -5.75 -14.53 35.84
C ARG A 35 -6.92 -14.79 34.87
N ARG A 36 -8.15 -14.54 35.33
CA ARG A 36 -9.37 -14.60 34.50
C ARG A 36 -9.49 -13.42 33.53
N ASN A 37 -9.06 -12.21 33.96
CA ASN A 37 -8.97 -11.03 33.10
C ASN A 37 -7.53 -10.53 33.06
N ILE A 38 -6.89 -10.60 31.90
CA ILE A 38 -5.48 -10.23 31.69
C ILE A 38 -5.30 -8.71 31.85
N GLU A 39 -6.26 -7.90 31.40
CA GLU A 39 -6.18 -6.43 31.40
C GLU A 39 -6.25 -5.85 32.82
N SER A 40 -6.85 -6.58 33.77
CA SER A 40 -6.83 -6.22 35.19
C SER A 40 -5.44 -6.12 35.81
N LYS A 41 -4.41 -6.76 35.21
CA LYS A 41 -3.01 -6.56 35.65
C LYS A 41 -2.57 -5.12 35.47
N TYR A 42 -2.99 -4.54 34.35
CA TYR A 42 -2.50 -3.26 33.88
C TYR A 42 -3.30 -2.09 34.45
N GLY A 43 -4.43 -2.33 35.13
CA GLY A 43 -5.22 -1.29 35.81
C GLY A 43 -4.42 -0.47 36.82
N PRO A 44 -3.78 -1.10 37.83
CA PRO A 44 -2.92 -0.38 38.78
C PRO A 44 -1.75 0.35 38.11
N ILE A 45 -1.16 -0.24 37.07
CA ILE A 45 -0.06 0.36 36.31
C ILE A 45 -0.54 1.63 35.60
N MET A 46 -1.71 1.58 34.94
CA MET A 46 -2.35 2.77 34.35
C MET A 46 -2.66 3.84 35.41
N GLY A 47 -3.07 3.42 36.60
CA GLY A 47 -3.25 4.30 37.75
C GLY A 47 -1.98 5.07 38.12
N LEU A 48 -0.85 4.37 38.18
CA LEU A 48 0.46 4.98 38.47
C LEU A 48 0.89 5.91 37.32
N LEU A 49 0.78 5.50 36.06
CA LEU A 49 1.15 6.32 34.92
C LEU A 49 0.34 7.63 34.84
N GLY A 50 -0.96 7.58 35.13
CA GLY A 50 -1.76 8.81 35.21
C GLY A 50 -1.36 9.69 36.39
N ALA A 51 -0.99 9.12 37.53
CA ALA A 51 -0.48 9.88 38.67
C ALA A 51 0.87 10.55 38.35
N THR A 52 1.79 9.87 37.64
CA THR A 52 3.03 10.46 37.12
C THR A 52 2.74 11.72 36.30
N VAL A 53 1.88 11.60 35.29
CA VAL A 53 1.50 12.71 34.40
C VAL A 53 0.87 13.87 35.19
N GLU A 54 -0.04 13.56 36.12
CA GLU A 54 -0.69 14.57 36.96
C GLU A 54 0.33 15.33 37.82
N LEU A 55 1.28 14.61 38.44
CA LEU A 55 2.32 15.19 39.28
C LEU A 55 3.30 16.05 38.47
N LEU A 56 3.69 15.63 37.27
CA LEU A 56 4.51 16.47 36.36
C LEU A 56 3.77 17.74 35.98
N ALA A 57 2.49 17.63 35.61
CA ALA A 57 1.70 18.79 35.24
C ALA A 57 1.56 19.77 36.42
N LYS A 58 1.30 19.26 37.63
CA LYS A 58 1.30 20.05 38.86
C LYS A 58 2.65 20.71 39.12
N ALA A 59 3.76 19.99 38.95
CA ALA A 59 5.10 20.55 39.14
C ALA A 59 5.35 21.76 38.23
N CYS A 60 4.98 21.65 36.96
CA CYS A 60 5.08 22.77 36.01
C CYS A 60 4.21 23.97 36.44
N LEU A 61 2.94 23.73 36.84
CA LEU A 61 2.05 24.81 37.29
C LEU A 61 2.56 25.50 38.56
N VAL A 62 3.02 24.73 39.55
CA VAL A 62 3.55 25.26 40.81
C VAL A 62 4.81 26.08 40.58
N GLN A 63 5.67 25.60 39.68
CA GLN A 63 6.87 26.33 39.31
C GLN A 63 6.53 27.66 38.62
N ALA A 64 5.61 27.65 37.66
CA ALA A 64 5.18 28.84 36.93
C ALA A 64 4.49 29.86 37.84
N LYS A 65 3.51 29.40 38.63
CA LYS A 65 2.61 30.27 39.40
C LYS A 65 2.90 30.14 40.89
N ASP A 66 2.27 29.18 41.58
CA ASP A 66 2.56 28.80 42.97
C ASP A 66 1.81 27.52 43.39
N VAL A 67 1.95 27.14 44.66
CA VAL A 67 1.33 25.94 45.24
C VAL A 67 -0.21 25.95 45.23
N THR A 68 -0.83 27.14 45.21
CA THR A 68 -2.29 27.26 45.24
C THR A 68 -2.94 26.68 43.99
N HIS A 69 -2.23 26.70 42.85
CA HIS A 69 -2.70 26.16 41.58
C HIS A 69 -2.89 24.64 41.56
N MET A 70 -2.44 23.92 42.60
CA MET A 70 -2.78 22.51 42.79
C MET A 70 -4.20 22.29 43.34
N TYR A 71 -4.81 23.30 43.95
CA TYR A 71 -6.07 23.22 44.68
C TYR A 71 -7.23 23.81 43.88
N LYS A 72 -8.43 23.27 44.08
CA LYS A 72 -9.67 23.80 43.47
C LYS A 72 -9.80 25.29 43.78
N ASN A 73 -10.25 26.05 42.77
CA ASN A 73 -10.40 27.52 42.83
C ASN A 73 -9.11 28.26 43.26
N ASN A 74 -7.94 27.64 43.09
CA ASN A 74 -6.65 28.16 43.55
C ASN A 74 -6.66 28.52 45.04
N ASN A 75 -7.37 27.74 45.85
CA ASN A 75 -7.52 28.00 47.28
C ASN A 75 -7.01 26.82 48.11
N ILE A 76 -5.83 27.00 48.72
CA ILE A 76 -5.20 25.97 49.57
C ILE A 76 -6.06 25.61 50.79
N ASN A 77 -6.84 26.57 51.32
CA ASN A 77 -7.68 26.37 52.49
C ASN A 77 -8.89 25.47 52.21
N SER A 78 -9.22 25.24 50.93
CA SER A 78 -10.26 24.29 50.56
C SER A 78 -9.85 22.84 50.88
N GLY A 79 -8.54 22.54 50.89
CA GLY A 79 -8.00 21.18 51.04
C GLY A 79 -8.30 20.24 49.87
N VAL A 80 -9.02 20.70 48.82
CA VAL A 80 -9.42 19.88 47.69
C VAL A 80 -8.47 20.10 46.51
N TYR A 81 -7.80 19.05 46.06
CA TYR A 81 -6.95 19.10 44.88
C TYR A 81 -7.75 19.19 43.59
N LYS A 82 -7.19 19.86 42.58
CA LYS A 82 -7.69 19.80 41.20
C LYS A 82 -7.59 18.38 40.66
N PHE A 83 -8.55 18.03 39.81
CA PHE A 83 -8.51 16.79 39.03
C PHE A 83 -7.36 16.83 38.04
N GLY A 84 -6.78 15.67 37.72
CA GLY A 84 -5.66 15.59 36.78
C GLY A 84 -5.98 16.19 35.40
N THR A 85 -7.21 16.04 34.92
CA THR A 85 -7.67 16.67 33.67
C THR A 85 -7.67 18.19 33.74
N GLU A 86 -8.06 18.79 34.87
CA GLU A 86 -8.04 20.24 35.10
C GLU A 86 -6.60 20.78 35.09
N VAL A 87 -5.67 20.06 35.74
CA VAL A 87 -4.25 20.45 35.82
C VAL A 87 -3.59 20.37 34.44
N ILE A 88 -3.83 19.30 33.69
CA ILE A 88 -3.27 19.12 32.34
C ILE A 88 -3.79 20.20 31.40
N GLU A 89 -5.08 20.51 31.45
CA GLU A 89 -5.67 21.56 30.60
C GLU A 89 -5.11 22.94 30.95
N GLU A 90 -4.98 23.27 32.24
CA GLU A 90 -4.39 24.55 32.65
C GLU A 90 -2.94 24.70 32.18
N LEU A 91 -2.15 23.62 32.27
CA LEU A 91 -0.77 23.61 31.76
C LEU A 91 -0.74 23.75 30.23
N LYS A 92 -1.60 23.01 29.51
CA LYS A 92 -1.74 23.08 28.05
C LYS A 92 -2.06 24.50 27.60
N GLN A 93 -3.00 25.18 28.27
CA GLN A 93 -3.35 26.57 27.97
C GLN A 93 -2.22 27.56 28.27
N GLY A 94 -1.50 27.39 29.40
CA GLY A 94 -0.34 28.22 29.71
C GLY A 94 0.77 28.13 28.64
N ILE A 95 1.07 26.90 28.21
CA ILE A 95 2.04 26.63 27.13
C ILE A 95 1.54 27.17 25.78
N LYS A 96 0.25 27.01 25.48
CA LYS A 96 -0.36 27.50 24.24
C LYS A 96 -0.40 29.03 24.17
N ASN A 97 -0.62 29.70 25.29
CA ASN A 97 -0.70 31.16 25.30
C ASN A 97 0.65 31.86 25.43
N LEU A 98 1.75 31.09 25.47
CA LEU A 98 3.11 31.61 25.67
C LEU A 98 3.21 32.49 26.92
N ASP A 99 2.57 32.07 28.00
CA ASP A 99 2.69 32.75 29.29
C ASP A 99 4.15 32.70 29.76
N GLU A 100 4.74 33.89 29.97
CA GLU A 100 6.16 34.07 30.34
C GLU A 100 6.53 33.30 31.61
N SER A 101 5.57 33.00 32.48
CA SER A 101 5.78 32.19 33.67
C SER A 101 6.26 30.77 33.37
N PHE A 102 6.03 30.25 32.15
CA PHE A 102 6.47 28.93 31.68
C PHE A 102 7.83 28.95 30.96
N ASP A 103 8.54 30.07 30.93
CA ASP A 103 9.83 30.18 30.21
C ASP A 103 10.89 29.19 30.68
N PHE A 104 10.75 28.66 31.91
CA PHE A 104 11.64 27.64 32.45
C PHE A 104 11.55 26.28 31.73
N ILE A 105 10.55 26.03 30.89
CA ILE A 105 10.38 24.77 30.16
C ILE A 105 11.19 24.76 28.86
N TRP A 106 11.55 25.93 28.33
CA TRP A 106 12.20 26.04 27.03
C TRP A 106 13.71 25.84 27.11
N LYS A 107 14.27 25.14 26.11
CA LYS A 107 15.73 24.98 25.95
C LYS A 107 16.37 26.26 25.41
N ASP A 108 15.86 26.77 24.29
CA ASP A 108 16.26 28.00 23.60
C ASP A 108 15.03 28.63 22.90
N LYS A 109 14.95 29.97 22.82
CA LYS A 109 13.79 30.68 22.22
C LYS A 109 13.60 30.39 20.72
N SER A 110 14.64 29.95 20.01
CA SER A 110 14.60 29.65 18.57
C SER A 110 13.81 28.38 18.22
N ASN A 111 13.76 27.40 19.13
CA ASN A 111 13.09 26.11 18.88
C ASN A 111 11.69 26.04 19.52
N GLN A 112 11.23 27.15 20.12
CA GLN A 112 10.02 27.19 20.94
C GLN A 112 8.76 26.77 20.17
N VAL A 113 8.67 27.03 18.87
CA VAL A 113 7.49 26.71 18.06
C VAL A 113 7.30 25.20 17.88
N GLU A 114 8.33 24.50 17.42
CA GLU A 114 8.29 23.04 17.19
C GLU A 114 8.18 22.29 18.52
N TYR A 115 8.97 22.68 19.53
CA TYR A 115 8.92 22.07 20.86
C TYR A 115 7.54 22.21 21.52
N ARG A 116 6.90 23.38 21.34
CA ARG A 116 5.58 23.66 21.87
C ARG A 116 4.52 22.77 21.22
N ALA A 117 4.56 22.57 19.91
CA ALA A 117 3.61 21.71 19.21
C ALA A 117 3.64 20.28 19.78
N ILE A 118 4.84 19.73 19.96
CA ILE A 118 5.04 18.38 20.50
C ILE A 118 4.55 18.27 21.96
N LEU A 119 4.85 19.26 22.82
CA LEU A 119 4.37 19.26 24.21
C LEU A 119 2.84 19.31 24.30
N ILE A 120 2.20 20.12 23.46
CA ILE A 120 0.73 20.22 23.40
C ILE A 120 0.11 18.90 22.93
N GLU A 121 0.76 18.19 22.01
CA GLU A 121 0.32 16.87 21.54
C GLU A 121 0.33 15.84 22.68
N TYR A 122 1.45 15.74 23.42
CA TYR A 122 1.53 14.84 24.58
C TYR A 122 0.50 15.18 25.65
N LEU A 123 0.33 16.45 25.99
CA LEU A 123 -0.68 16.88 26.97
C LEU A 123 -2.11 16.54 26.54
N SER A 124 -2.38 16.53 25.23
CA SER A 124 -3.68 16.12 24.71
C SER A 124 -3.93 14.62 24.90
N LYS A 125 -2.92 13.77 24.62
CA LYS A 125 -2.99 12.32 24.92
C LYS A 125 -3.15 12.04 26.41
N PHE A 126 -2.46 12.81 27.25
CA PHE A 126 -2.46 12.66 28.70
C PHE A 126 -3.81 12.94 29.37
N LYS A 127 -4.69 13.71 28.74
CA LYS A 127 -6.07 13.87 29.21
C LYS A 127 -6.82 12.53 29.23
N LEU A 128 -6.66 11.70 28.20
CA LEU A 128 -7.22 10.35 28.16
C LEU A 128 -6.56 9.40 29.16
N VAL A 129 -5.25 9.58 29.41
CA VAL A 129 -4.55 8.82 30.45
C VAL A 129 -5.18 9.06 31.83
N GLN A 130 -5.73 10.24 32.12
CA GLN A 130 -6.44 10.51 33.37
C GLN A 130 -7.76 9.75 33.50
N GLU A 131 -8.48 9.52 32.39
CA GLU A 131 -9.68 8.66 32.42
C GLU A 131 -9.32 7.21 32.67
N LEU A 132 -8.30 6.71 31.96
CA LEU A 132 -7.80 5.34 32.16
C LEU A 132 -7.21 5.15 33.56
N ARG A 133 -6.61 6.19 34.14
CA ARG A 133 -6.17 6.21 35.54
C ARG A 133 -7.36 6.00 36.48
N ALA A 134 -8.45 6.74 36.30
CA ALA A 134 -9.64 6.60 37.12
C ALA A 134 -10.24 5.19 37.01
N LYS A 135 -10.37 4.65 35.78
CA LYS A 135 -10.78 3.26 35.54
C LYS A 135 -9.83 2.25 36.21
N GLY A 136 -8.53 2.48 36.13
CA GLY A 136 -7.49 1.62 36.69
C GLY A 136 -7.49 1.58 38.22
N LEU A 137 -7.58 2.73 38.88
CA LEU A 137 -7.53 2.84 40.34
C LEU A 137 -8.87 2.53 41.03
N HIS A 138 -10.00 2.89 40.41
CA HIS A 138 -11.31 2.72 41.04
C HIS A 138 -12.01 1.44 40.62
N ALA A 139 -11.87 1.00 39.36
CA ALA A 139 -12.55 -0.18 38.83
C ALA A 139 -11.60 -1.38 38.60
N GLY A 140 -10.28 -1.20 38.74
CA GLY A 140 -9.30 -2.25 38.45
C GLY A 140 -9.23 -2.64 36.96
N ILE A 141 -9.77 -1.79 36.08
CA ILE A 141 -9.84 -2.01 34.64
C ILE A 141 -8.61 -1.37 34.00
N GLY A 142 -7.80 -2.18 33.32
CA GLY A 142 -6.63 -1.72 32.57
C GLY A 142 -6.80 -1.89 31.07
N VAL A 143 -5.72 -1.60 30.36
CA VAL A 143 -5.60 -1.81 28.91
C VAL A 143 -4.59 -2.91 28.62
N SER A 144 -4.44 -3.31 27.35
CA SER A 144 -3.45 -4.31 26.96
C SER A 144 -2.01 -3.85 27.26
N LYS A 145 -1.10 -4.82 27.46
CA LYS A 145 0.32 -4.55 27.71
C LYS A 145 0.92 -3.59 26.68
N ASP A 146 0.58 -3.80 25.42
CA ASP A 146 1.16 -3.07 24.30
C ASP A 146 0.76 -1.58 24.33
N ILE A 147 -0.50 -1.28 24.71
CA ILE A 147 -0.97 0.10 24.92
C ILE A 147 -0.26 0.73 26.12
N VAL A 148 -0.12 0.00 27.23
CA VAL A 148 0.63 0.49 28.40
C VAL A 148 2.08 0.81 28.04
N SER A 149 2.73 -0.04 27.26
CA SER A 149 4.08 0.20 26.75
C SER A 149 4.15 1.44 25.87
N SER A 150 3.15 1.69 25.00
CA SER A 150 3.08 2.93 24.21
C SER A 150 3.00 4.17 25.11
N ILE A 151 2.11 4.16 26.11
CA ILE A 151 1.93 5.28 27.04
C ILE A 151 3.19 5.54 27.86
N ILE A 152 3.89 4.49 28.30
CA ILE A 152 5.16 4.60 29.01
C ILE A 152 6.21 5.32 28.16
N ASN A 153 6.32 4.97 26.88
CA ASN A 153 7.24 5.64 25.96
C ASN A 153 6.86 7.11 25.76
N ASP A 154 5.57 7.40 25.55
CA ASP A 154 5.09 8.78 25.39
C ASP A 154 5.36 9.63 26.67
N ILE A 155 5.20 9.05 27.87
CA ILE A 155 5.56 9.71 29.14
C ILE A 155 7.07 9.90 29.27
N TYR A 156 7.87 8.89 28.89
CA TYR A 156 9.33 8.98 28.89
C TYR A 156 9.83 10.09 27.96
N ASP A 157 9.31 10.15 26.73
CA ASP A 157 9.67 11.16 25.74
C ASP A 157 9.22 12.54 26.19
N PHE A 158 8.05 12.67 26.81
CA PHE A 158 7.62 13.91 27.44
C PHE A 158 8.57 14.38 28.56
N MET A 159 8.97 13.49 29.48
CA MET A 159 9.95 13.82 30.52
C MET A 159 11.31 14.20 29.92
N ARG A 160 11.72 13.53 28.84
CA ARG A 160 12.96 13.84 28.11
C ARG A 160 12.88 15.22 27.45
N LEU A 161 11.75 15.60 26.87
CA LEU A 161 11.51 16.94 26.34
C LEU A 161 11.63 17.98 27.45
N LEU A 162 10.97 17.77 28.59
CA LEU A 162 11.11 18.67 29.75
C LEU A 162 12.56 18.74 30.25
N SER A 163 13.30 17.62 30.25
CA SER A 163 14.70 17.58 30.69
C SER A 163 15.66 18.37 29.79
N SER A 164 15.24 18.72 28.57
CA SER A 164 16.05 19.52 27.65
C SER A 164 16.25 20.97 28.14
N SER A 165 15.35 21.48 28.98
CA SER A 165 15.50 22.77 29.64
C SER A 165 16.67 22.74 30.63
N LYS A 166 17.45 23.82 30.69
CA LYS A 166 18.54 23.95 31.66
C LYS A 166 18.06 23.86 33.12
N ARG A 167 16.83 24.31 33.41
CA ARG A 167 16.28 24.35 34.79
C ARG A 167 15.73 22.99 35.22
N LEU A 168 14.89 22.38 34.39
CA LEU A 168 14.29 21.06 34.69
C LEU A 168 15.28 19.92 34.47
N GLY A 169 16.18 20.07 33.51
CA GLY A 169 17.19 19.07 33.16
C GLY A 169 18.13 18.70 34.30
N ALA A 170 18.34 19.55 35.31
CA ALA A 170 19.11 19.18 36.50
C ALA A 170 18.43 18.09 37.35
N TYR A 171 17.11 18.00 37.30
CA TYR A 171 16.28 17.13 38.15
C TYR A 171 15.68 15.94 37.39
N LEU A 172 15.79 15.93 36.06
CA LEU A 172 15.28 14.87 35.17
C LEU A 172 16.42 14.10 34.46
N LYS A 173 17.63 14.03 35.03
CA LYS A 173 18.80 13.39 34.35
C LYS A 173 18.76 11.87 34.32
N ASN A 174 18.23 11.24 35.36
CA ASN A 174 18.31 9.79 35.57
C ASN A 174 16.96 9.13 35.32
N LEU A 175 16.36 9.41 34.15
CA LEU A 175 15.08 8.81 33.78
C LEU A 175 15.25 7.31 33.51
N SER A 176 14.44 6.49 34.16
CA SER A 176 14.39 5.05 33.89
C SER A 176 13.86 4.83 32.46
N GLN A 177 14.72 4.33 31.58
CA GLN A 177 14.36 4.06 30.20
C GLN A 177 13.48 2.79 30.11
N PRO A 178 12.36 2.82 29.37
CA PRO A 178 11.58 1.61 29.10
C PRO A 178 12.33 0.64 28.16
N GLU A 179 12.13 -0.67 28.32
CA GLU A 179 12.69 -1.67 27.40
C GLU A 179 12.07 -1.56 26.00
N ALA A 180 12.90 -1.76 24.97
CA ALA A 180 12.56 -1.54 23.55
C ALA A 180 11.56 -2.55 22.94
N THR A 181 10.89 -3.40 23.73
CA THR A 181 9.95 -4.41 23.23
C THR A 181 8.56 -3.83 23.01
N VAL A 182 8.46 -2.83 22.14
CA VAL A 182 7.17 -2.34 21.64
C VAL A 182 6.84 -3.21 20.43
N LYS A 183 5.72 -3.96 20.50
CA LYS A 183 5.10 -4.46 19.26
C LYS A 183 4.88 -3.25 18.35
N ASP A 184 5.06 -3.41 17.04
CA ASP A 184 4.86 -2.33 16.09
C ASP A 184 3.56 -1.57 16.40
N ARG A 185 3.63 -0.24 16.57
CA ARG A 185 2.48 0.60 16.92
C ARG A 185 1.35 0.39 15.89
N LEU A 186 1.71 0.09 14.65
CA LEU A 186 0.77 -0.28 13.58
C LEU A 186 0.03 -1.59 13.89
N ALA A 187 0.73 -2.63 14.36
CA ALA A 187 0.11 -3.90 14.75
C ALA A 187 -0.86 -3.75 15.93
N ILE A 188 -0.60 -2.80 16.84
CA ILE A 188 -1.52 -2.48 17.94
C ILE A 188 -2.77 -1.78 17.41
N LEU A 189 -2.61 -0.82 16.49
CA LEU A 189 -3.72 -0.13 15.82
C LEU A 189 -4.59 -1.09 15.01
N GLU A 190 -3.99 -2.07 14.35
CA GLU A 190 -4.69 -3.12 13.60
C GLU A 190 -5.55 -4.01 14.52
N ASP A 191 -4.98 -4.48 15.64
CA ASP A 191 -5.74 -5.27 16.62
C ASP A 191 -6.93 -4.47 17.19
N LEU A 192 -6.71 -3.18 17.47
CA LEU A 192 -7.75 -2.29 17.97
C LEU A 192 -8.83 -1.98 16.92
N SER A 193 -8.46 -1.80 15.66
CA SER A 193 -9.40 -1.64 14.54
C SER A 193 -10.30 -2.87 14.36
N ARG A 194 -9.71 -4.07 14.42
CA ARG A 194 -10.47 -5.33 14.38
C ARG A 194 -11.43 -5.45 15.56
N ARG A 195 -10.96 -5.15 16.78
CA ARG A 195 -11.81 -5.20 17.99
C ARG A 195 -12.94 -4.17 17.92
N LEU A 196 -12.68 -2.99 17.35
CA LEU A 196 -13.68 -1.96 17.11
C LEU A 196 -14.77 -2.45 16.15
N ALA A 197 -14.37 -3.08 15.03
CA ALA A 197 -15.31 -3.62 14.03
C ALA A 197 -16.15 -4.78 14.57
N GLN A 198 -15.58 -5.61 15.45
CA GLN A 198 -16.26 -6.76 16.06
C GLN A 198 -17.07 -6.41 17.31
N ALA A 199 -16.86 -5.22 17.88
CA ALA A 199 -17.58 -4.80 19.07
C ALA A 199 -19.05 -4.51 18.72
N THR A 200 -19.97 -5.23 19.36
CA THR A 200 -21.41 -4.98 19.28
C THR A 200 -21.87 -3.90 20.26
N ASP A 201 -21.04 -3.60 21.27
CA ASP A 201 -21.34 -2.71 22.37
C ASP A 201 -20.63 -1.35 22.22
N ILE A 202 -21.37 -0.27 22.48
CA ILE A 202 -20.91 1.12 22.34
C ILE A 202 -19.74 1.40 23.29
N ASP A 203 -19.77 0.86 24.50
CA ASP A 203 -18.69 1.07 25.47
C ASP A 203 -17.37 0.44 24.99
N ARG A 204 -17.43 -0.77 24.42
CA ARG A 204 -16.25 -1.42 23.83
C ARG A 204 -15.74 -0.70 22.59
N LYS A 205 -16.63 -0.18 21.74
CA LYS A 205 -16.23 0.63 20.59
C LYS A 205 -15.50 1.89 21.05
N THR A 206 -16.03 2.57 22.07
CA THR A 206 -15.43 3.76 22.66
C THR A 206 -14.06 3.48 23.25
N ASP A 207 -13.91 2.38 23.99
CA ASP A 207 -12.62 1.97 24.56
C ASP A 207 -11.59 1.63 23.48
N CYS A 208 -11.99 1.00 22.38
CA CYS A 208 -11.09 0.73 21.25
C CYS A 208 -10.63 2.02 20.58
N LEU A 209 -11.53 2.98 20.33
CA LEU A 209 -11.18 4.28 19.74
C LEU A 209 -10.21 5.08 20.64
N ARG A 210 -10.46 5.11 21.95
CA ARG A 210 -9.56 5.77 22.92
C ARG A 210 -8.17 5.12 22.92
N ALA A 211 -8.12 3.79 22.88
CA ALA A 211 -6.88 3.05 22.78
C ALA A 211 -6.12 3.34 21.48
N MET A 212 -6.81 3.47 20.35
CA MET A 212 -6.17 3.80 19.06
C MET A 212 -5.50 5.17 19.11
N TYR A 213 -6.18 6.18 19.65
CA TYR A 213 -5.63 7.52 19.76
C TYR A 213 -4.36 7.58 20.64
N LEU A 214 -4.32 6.80 21.71
CA LEU A 214 -3.15 6.70 22.59
C LEU A 214 -1.93 6.07 21.90
N VAL A 215 -2.14 5.34 20.81
CA VAL A 215 -1.09 4.63 20.06
C VAL A 215 -0.66 5.41 18.80
N LEU A 216 -1.51 6.30 18.27
CA LEU A 216 -1.21 7.08 17.06
C LEU A 216 0.13 7.85 17.19
N PRO A 217 1.02 7.73 16.19
CA PRO A 217 2.34 8.35 16.23
C PRO A 217 2.32 9.86 15.91
N TYR A 218 1.29 10.36 15.23
CA TYR A 218 1.18 11.74 14.78
C TYR A 218 -0.29 12.14 14.58
N VAL A 219 -0.62 13.36 14.98
CA VAL A 219 -1.89 14.03 14.68
C VAL A 219 -1.66 15.04 13.54
N PRO A 220 -2.35 14.96 12.38
CA PRO A 220 -2.06 15.78 11.20
C PRO A 220 -2.00 17.30 11.44
N GLU A 221 -1.02 17.97 10.81
CA GLU A 221 -0.77 19.43 10.84
C GLU A 221 -2.01 20.26 10.45
N LYS A 222 -2.79 19.77 9.47
CA LYS A 222 -4.18 20.21 9.30
C LYS A 222 -5.02 19.45 10.29
N LYS A 223 -5.29 20.08 11.43
CA LYS A 223 -6.24 19.59 12.43
C LYS A 223 -7.55 19.22 11.72
N PRO A 224 -7.84 17.93 11.47
CA PRO A 224 -9.07 17.57 10.79
C PRO A 224 -10.22 17.85 11.75
N GLU A 225 -11.40 18.19 11.23
CA GLU A 225 -12.59 18.54 12.03
C GLU A 225 -12.95 17.46 13.08
N TRP A 226 -12.53 16.20 12.87
CA TRP A 226 -12.72 15.11 13.82
C TRP A 226 -11.91 15.24 15.11
N ILE A 227 -10.81 16.00 15.17
CA ILE A 227 -10.03 16.18 16.41
C ILE A 227 -10.82 17.00 17.44
N ASP A 228 -11.56 18.01 16.99
CA ASP A 228 -12.44 18.80 17.86
C ASP A 228 -13.65 17.97 18.32
N SER A 229 -14.17 17.12 17.43
CA SER A 229 -15.18 16.11 17.77
C SER A 229 -14.64 15.03 18.72
N PHE A 230 -13.33 14.78 18.72
CA PHE A 230 -12.66 13.82 19.58
C PHE A 230 -12.32 14.38 20.97
N GLU A 231 -12.00 15.67 21.09
CA GLU A 231 -11.98 16.35 22.40
C GLU A 231 -13.38 16.32 23.07
N GLN A 232 -14.47 16.22 22.30
CA GLN A 232 -15.82 15.95 22.80
C GLN A 232 -16.08 14.47 23.16
N LEU A 233 -15.40 13.49 22.52
CA LEU A 233 -15.49 12.05 22.86
C LEU A 233 -14.85 11.69 24.21
N ALA A 234 -13.99 12.56 24.74
CA ALA A 234 -13.53 12.52 26.14
C ALA A 234 -14.62 12.97 27.14
N VAL A 235 -15.71 13.58 26.66
CA VAL A 235 -16.74 14.23 27.48
C VAL A 235 -18.12 13.56 27.33
N ALA A 236 -18.44 12.92 26.20
CA ALA A 236 -19.74 12.27 25.96
C ALA A 236 -19.65 10.97 25.13
N SER A 237 -20.67 10.11 25.23
CA SER A 237 -20.77 8.85 24.48
C SER A 237 -20.91 9.10 22.97
N PRO A 238 -20.23 8.34 22.09
CA PRO A 238 -20.21 8.59 20.65
C PRO A 238 -21.56 8.30 19.99
N ASN A 239 -21.89 9.04 18.93
CA ASN A 239 -22.98 8.67 18.03
C ASN A 239 -22.45 7.77 16.91
N GLU A 240 -23.29 6.90 16.33
CA GLU A 240 -22.85 5.89 15.34
C GLU A 240 -22.17 6.48 14.09
N GLN A 241 -22.54 7.70 13.72
CA GLN A 241 -21.98 8.42 12.57
C GLN A 241 -20.51 8.83 12.78
N ASP A 242 -20.13 9.18 14.01
CA ASP A 242 -18.76 9.62 14.33
C ASP A 242 -17.78 8.44 14.26
N VAL A 243 -18.23 7.27 14.73
CA VAL A 243 -17.48 6.02 14.67
C VAL A 243 -17.28 5.57 13.22
N SER A 244 -18.33 5.66 12.40
CA SER A 244 -18.27 5.28 10.98
C SER A 244 -17.32 6.18 10.17
N TYR A 245 -17.30 7.48 10.46
CA TYR A 245 -16.44 8.44 9.76
C TYR A 245 -14.96 8.23 10.08
N LEU A 246 -14.63 8.02 11.37
CA LEU A 246 -13.26 7.72 11.83
C LEU A 246 -12.71 6.41 11.25
N VAL A 247 -13.54 5.36 11.18
CA VAL A 247 -13.18 4.09 10.54
C VAL A 247 -12.83 4.32 9.08
N LYS A 248 -13.66 5.08 8.35
CA LYS A 248 -13.44 5.40 6.93
C LYS A 248 -12.14 6.16 6.70
N THR A 249 -11.86 7.18 7.51
CA THR A 249 -10.63 7.99 7.41
C THR A 249 -9.38 7.17 7.75
N LEU A 250 -9.46 6.19 8.66
CA LEU A 250 -8.34 5.30 9.00
C LEU A 250 -8.08 4.24 7.91
N THR A 251 -9.13 3.72 7.27
CA THR A 251 -9.00 2.82 6.11
C THR A 251 -8.43 3.50 4.87
N GLU A 252 -8.70 4.79 4.66
CA GLU A 252 -8.17 5.55 3.53
C GLU A 252 -6.70 5.97 3.73
N ALA A 253 -6.16 5.86 4.95
CA ALA A 253 -4.86 6.45 5.28
C ALA A 253 -3.64 5.52 5.08
N HIS A 254 -3.75 4.20 5.03
CA HIS A 254 -2.55 3.34 5.08
C HIS A 254 -2.59 2.09 4.20
N SER A 255 -1.52 1.91 3.43
CA SER A 255 -1.09 0.66 2.82
C SER A 255 -0.38 -0.23 3.86
N ILE A 256 -0.70 -1.52 3.89
CA ILE A 256 -0.35 -2.48 4.96
C ILE A 256 1.00 -3.19 4.70
N TYR A 257 1.81 -3.38 5.76
CA TYR A 257 3.02 -4.23 5.75
C TYR A 257 3.07 -5.15 6.99
N LEU A 258 3.42 -6.43 6.79
CA LEU A 258 3.76 -7.37 7.86
C LEU A 258 5.26 -7.68 7.84
N LEU A 259 5.98 -7.34 8.91
CA LEU A 259 7.36 -7.78 9.12
C LEU A 259 7.37 -9.08 9.95
N LYS A 260 7.97 -10.14 9.39
CA LYS A 260 8.23 -11.39 10.11
C LYS A 260 9.29 -11.17 11.19
N GLN A 261 8.90 -11.19 12.47
CA GLN A 261 9.86 -11.30 13.58
C GLN A 261 10.60 -12.64 13.49
N ARG A 262 11.90 -12.62 13.16
CA ARG A 262 12.78 -13.76 13.37
C ARG A 262 13.22 -13.77 14.84
N GLY A 263 12.72 -14.69 15.66
CA GLY A 263 13.27 -14.92 17.00
C GLY A 263 12.35 -15.56 18.06
N GLY A 264 11.03 -15.62 17.87
CA GLY A 264 10.11 -16.27 18.80
C GLY A 264 9.91 -17.75 18.50
N LYS A 265 9.97 -18.62 19.52
CA LYS A 265 9.80 -20.09 19.38
C LYS A 265 8.38 -20.55 19.01
N GLU A 266 7.40 -19.66 18.95
CA GLU A 266 6.03 -19.98 18.51
C GLU A 266 5.57 -18.96 17.48
N GLY A 267 5.59 -19.35 16.20
CA GLY A 267 4.85 -18.64 15.16
C GLY A 267 3.42 -19.17 15.13
N VAL A 268 2.43 -18.29 15.26
CA VAL A 268 1.03 -18.65 15.02
C VAL A 268 0.87 -18.91 13.51
N PRO A 269 0.44 -20.11 13.08
CA PRO A 269 0.17 -20.36 11.68
C PRO A 269 -1.10 -19.58 11.28
N VAL A 270 -0.92 -18.51 10.51
CA VAL A 270 -2.03 -17.77 9.90
C VAL A 270 -2.30 -18.36 8.53
N LYS A 271 -3.49 -18.92 8.32
CA LYS A 271 -3.97 -19.38 7.02
C LYS A 271 -4.83 -18.28 6.43
N ILE A 272 -4.50 -17.86 5.21
CA ILE A 272 -5.29 -16.89 4.44
C ILE A 272 -6.32 -17.69 3.66
N ASP A 273 -7.59 -17.34 3.81
CA ASP A 273 -8.66 -17.88 2.99
C ASP A 273 -9.00 -16.85 1.90
N ASN A 274 -8.57 -17.13 0.67
CA ASN A 274 -8.72 -16.19 -0.45
C ASN A 274 -10.19 -15.97 -0.87
N ASN A 275 -11.13 -16.76 -0.33
CA ASN A 275 -12.56 -16.68 -0.64
C ASN A 275 -13.39 -16.02 0.47
N ASP A 276 -12.78 -15.54 1.56
CA ASP A 276 -13.49 -14.79 2.60
C ASP A 276 -13.52 -13.29 2.22
N PRO A 277 -14.71 -12.68 1.97
CA PRO A 277 -14.83 -11.26 1.69
C PRO A 277 -14.40 -10.34 2.86
N ASN A 278 -14.17 -10.92 4.05
CA ASN A 278 -13.60 -10.23 5.22
C ASN A 278 -12.10 -10.51 5.41
N ALA A 279 -11.46 -11.25 4.48
CA ALA A 279 -10.02 -11.46 4.50
C ALA A 279 -9.31 -10.12 4.26
N VAL A 280 -8.34 -9.83 5.14
CA VAL A 280 -7.52 -8.62 5.00
C VAL A 280 -6.77 -8.68 3.67
N PRO A 281 -6.84 -7.66 2.80
CA PRO A 281 -5.97 -7.56 1.64
C PRO A 281 -4.53 -7.36 2.14
N MET A 282 -3.77 -8.46 2.22
CA MET A 282 -2.36 -8.43 2.58
C MET A 282 -1.49 -8.33 1.31
N SER A 283 -0.46 -7.50 1.33
CA SER A 283 0.58 -7.53 0.32
C SER A 283 1.41 -8.82 0.48
N VAL A 284 1.05 -9.85 -0.29
CA VAL A 284 1.68 -11.20 -0.30
C VAL A 284 3.20 -11.15 -0.54
N GLN A 285 3.67 -10.04 -1.11
CA GLN A 285 5.02 -9.75 -1.55
C GLN A 285 6.10 -9.86 -0.46
N TYR A 286 5.76 -9.65 0.82
CA TYR A 286 6.72 -9.74 1.93
C TYR A 286 6.59 -11.02 2.77
N LEU A 287 5.50 -11.79 2.60
CA LEU A 287 5.29 -13.09 3.25
C LEU A 287 5.97 -14.23 2.48
N LYS A 288 5.95 -14.15 1.14
CA LYS A 288 6.55 -15.14 0.26
C LYS A 288 7.97 -14.68 -0.14
N ARG A 289 8.96 -15.58 -0.05
CA ARG A 289 10.33 -15.32 -0.58
C ARG A 289 10.38 -15.23 -2.11
N LYS A 290 9.31 -15.67 -2.78
CA LYS A 290 9.15 -15.68 -4.23
C LYS A 290 7.65 -15.57 -4.53
N LEU A 291 7.29 -14.66 -5.40
CA LEU A 291 5.92 -14.57 -5.92
C LEU A 291 5.71 -15.62 -7.00
N SER A 292 4.64 -16.41 -6.86
CA SER A 292 4.25 -17.45 -7.81
C SER A 292 3.09 -17.01 -8.70
N GLU A 293 2.17 -16.23 -8.16
CA GLU A 293 0.92 -15.84 -8.81
C GLU A 293 1.11 -14.59 -9.69
N LEU A 294 0.33 -14.50 -10.79
CA LEU A 294 0.41 -13.37 -11.73
C LEU A 294 0.00 -12.04 -11.10
N PRO A 295 -1.10 -11.93 -10.32
CA PRO A 295 -1.49 -10.66 -9.68
C PRO A 295 -0.43 -10.15 -8.71
N ASP A 296 0.13 -11.04 -7.89
CA ASP A 296 1.18 -10.72 -6.94
C ASP A 296 2.38 -10.06 -7.64
N LYS A 297 2.88 -10.68 -8.72
CA LYS A 297 3.99 -10.15 -9.52
C LYS A 297 3.64 -8.82 -10.18
N PHE A 298 2.43 -8.70 -10.73
CA PHE A 298 1.94 -7.48 -11.35
C PHE A 298 1.97 -6.30 -10.37
N HIS A 299 1.38 -6.47 -9.19
CA HIS A 299 1.37 -5.42 -8.17
C HIS A 299 2.77 -5.10 -7.62
N GLN A 300 3.68 -6.08 -7.56
CA GLN A 300 5.06 -5.85 -7.14
C GLN A 300 5.81 -4.98 -8.16
N ASP A 301 5.65 -5.29 -9.44
CA ASP A 301 6.30 -4.56 -10.52
C ASP A 301 5.75 -3.13 -10.62
N VAL A 302 4.43 -2.95 -10.45
CA VAL A 302 3.81 -1.62 -10.33
C VAL A 302 4.41 -0.81 -9.17
N LEU A 303 4.49 -1.42 -7.98
CA LEU A 303 5.02 -0.75 -6.78
C LEU A 303 6.48 -0.32 -7.00
N SER A 304 7.31 -1.26 -7.48
CA SER A 304 8.74 -1.06 -7.69
C SER A 304 8.99 0.02 -8.74
N ALA A 305 8.30 -0.05 -9.88
CA ALA A 305 8.44 0.91 -10.96
C ALA A 305 8.06 2.33 -10.53
N ASN A 306 6.92 2.50 -9.85
CA ASN A 306 6.49 3.82 -9.37
C ASN A 306 7.45 4.39 -8.31
N THR A 307 7.90 3.58 -7.35
CA THR A 307 8.84 4.01 -6.32
C THR A 307 10.17 4.47 -6.93
N ARG A 308 10.70 3.72 -7.90
CA ARG A 308 11.95 4.09 -8.58
C ARG A 308 11.77 5.29 -9.52
N PHE A 309 10.59 5.44 -10.10
CA PHE A 309 10.26 6.59 -10.94
C PHE A 309 10.36 7.90 -10.15
N ASP A 310 9.86 7.93 -8.91
CA ASP A 310 10.00 9.09 -8.00
C ASP A 310 11.47 9.37 -7.62
N GLU A 311 12.29 8.32 -7.53
CA GLU A 311 13.75 8.42 -7.35
C GLU A 311 14.50 8.81 -8.64
N LYS A 312 13.79 9.18 -9.72
CA LYS A 312 14.36 9.52 -11.04
C LYS A 312 15.12 8.37 -11.69
N ARG A 313 14.66 7.13 -11.46
CA ARG A 313 15.21 5.90 -12.05
C ARG A 313 14.11 5.13 -12.76
N MET A 314 14.47 4.52 -13.88
CA MET A 314 13.56 3.67 -14.63
C MET A 314 13.86 2.21 -14.30
N ASP A 315 13.00 1.60 -13.47
CA ASP A 315 13.02 0.16 -13.17
C ASP A 315 11.71 -0.43 -13.69
N LEU A 316 11.79 -1.28 -14.70
CA LEU A 316 10.64 -1.71 -15.49
C LEU A 316 10.39 -3.22 -15.35
N PRO A 317 9.12 -3.65 -15.45
CA PRO A 317 8.76 -5.06 -15.47
C PRO A 317 9.52 -5.85 -16.55
N LEU A 318 9.70 -7.15 -16.34
CA LEU A 318 10.31 -8.02 -17.37
C LEU A 318 9.42 -8.08 -18.62
N GLY A 319 10.02 -7.92 -19.80
CA GLY A 319 9.27 -7.93 -21.06
C GLY A 319 8.60 -9.28 -21.39
N ASP A 320 9.08 -10.39 -20.80
CA ASP A 320 8.44 -11.70 -20.94
C ASP A 320 7.25 -11.86 -19.99
N PHE A 321 7.23 -11.15 -18.86
CA PHE A 321 6.06 -11.13 -17.97
C PHE A 321 4.85 -10.45 -18.63
N ILE A 322 5.07 -9.46 -19.49
CA ILE A 322 4.00 -8.85 -20.31
C ILE A 322 3.37 -9.89 -21.25
N LEU A 323 4.18 -10.78 -21.80
CA LEU A 323 3.68 -11.86 -22.66
C LEU A 323 2.85 -12.86 -21.85
N ASP A 324 3.26 -13.19 -20.62
CA ASP A 324 2.48 -14.06 -19.73
C ASP A 324 1.09 -13.47 -19.46
N ILE A 325 0.99 -12.15 -19.20
CA ILE A 325 -0.29 -11.45 -19.01
C ILE A 325 -1.10 -11.46 -20.32
N TYR A 326 -0.45 -11.20 -21.46
CA TYR A 326 -1.13 -11.19 -22.77
C TYR A 326 -1.72 -12.55 -23.13
N ILE A 327 -1.02 -13.66 -22.82
CA ILE A 327 -1.52 -15.04 -23.02
C ILE A 327 -2.77 -15.28 -22.21
N ALA A 328 -2.67 -15.06 -20.90
CA ALA A 328 -3.77 -15.32 -19.98
C ALA A 328 -4.98 -14.48 -20.39
N GLY A 329 -4.75 -13.26 -20.86
CA GLY A 329 -5.79 -12.23 -20.96
C GLY A 329 -5.99 -11.61 -19.59
N ILE A 330 -6.05 -10.28 -19.52
CA ILE A 330 -6.10 -9.55 -18.24
C ILE A 330 -7.24 -10.06 -17.37
N GLU A 331 -8.36 -10.43 -17.99
CA GLU A 331 -9.56 -10.95 -17.37
C GLU A 331 -9.31 -12.27 -16.60
N ASN A 332 -8.43 -13.13 -17.12
CA ASN A 332 -8.14 -14.44 -16.52
C ASN A 332 -6.92 -14.43 -15.59
N THR A 333 -6.24 -13.29 -15.43
CA THR A 333 -5.06 -13.19 -14.57
C THR A 333 -5.38 -13.07 -13.09
N GLY A 334 -6.59 -12.62 -12.73
CA GLY A 334 -6.94 -12.21 -11.37
C GLY A 334 -6.36 -10.85 -10.95
N ILE A 335 -5.82 -10.06 -11.90
CA ILE A 335 -5.38 -8.68 -11.66
C ILE A 335 -6.58 -7.74 -11.49
N LEU A 336 -7.67 -8.00 -12.23
CA LEU A 336 -8.96 -7.34 -12.06
C LEU A 336 -9.82 -8.20 -11.13
N ILE A 337 -10.48 -7.58 -10.16
CA ILE A 337 -11.35 -8.28 -9.20
C ILE A 337 -12.72 -8.52 -9.86
N GLU A 338 -13.19 -7.54 -10.62
CA GLU A 338 -14.41 -7.61 -11.45
C GLU A 338 -14.10 -7.34 -12.92
N GLU A 339 -14.89 -7.88 -13.86
CA GLU A 339 -14.68 -7.67 -15.31
C GLU A 339 -14.82 -6.20 -15.74
N THR A 340 -15.57 -5.41 -14.95
CA THR A 340 -15.79 -3.97 -15.12
C THR A 340 -14.67 -3.10 -14.58
N ASP A 341 -13.74 -3.67 -13.80
CA ASP A 341 -12.65 -2.91 -13.19
C ASP A 341 -11.73 -2.31 -14.26
N LYS A 342 -11.25 -1.10 -13.96
CA LYS A 342 -10.29 -0.35 -14.77
C LYS A 342 -8.99 -0.18 -14.01
N LEU A 343 -7.89 -0.16 -14.75
CA LEU A 343 -6.54 0.05 -14.24
C LEU A 343 -6.21 1.54 -14.24
N THR A 344 -5.55 2.00 -13.19
CA THR A 344 -5.10 3.39 -13.10
C THR A 344 -3.88 3.64 -13.99
N ALA A 345 -3.58 4.90 -14.29
CA ALA A 345 -2.38 5.24 -15.06
C ALA A 345 -1.09 4.72 -14.41
N GLN A 346 -1.03 4.74 -13.07
CA GLN A 346 0.09 4.26 -12.27
C GLN A 346 0.32 2.76 -12.40
N GLN A 347 -0.74 1.98 -12.63
CA GLN A 347 -0.65 0.54 -12.85
C GLN A 347 -0.23 0.18 -14.28
N VAL A 348 -0.62 1.00 -15.27
CA VAL A 348 -0.46 0.67 -16.69
C VAL A 348 0.89 1.13 -17.27
N TRP A 349 1.37 2.33 -16.90
CA TRP A 349 2.56 2.91 -17.52
C TRP A 349 3.83 2.02 -17.44
N PRO A 350 4.12 1.24 -16.37
CA PRO A 350 5.35 0.45 -16.30
C PRO A 350 5.40 -0.63 -17.38
N PHE A 351 4.25 -1.27 -17.66
CA PHE A 351 4.15 -2.32 -18.66
C PHE A 351 4.22 -1.77 -20.06
N VAL A 352 3.56 -0.64 -20.32
CA VAL A 352 3.66 0.06 -21.62
C VAL A 352 5.11 0.48 -21.86
N ALA A 353 5.76 1.06 -20.85
CA ALA A 353 7.15 1.48 -20.95
C ALA A 353 8.11 0.31 -21.18
N SER A 354 7.92 -0.81 -20.50
CA SER A 354 8.70 -2.04 -20.71
C SER A 354 8.50 -2.60 -22.12
N ALA A 355 7.27 -2.63 -22.61
CA ALA A 355 6.93 -3.18 -23.93
C ALA A 355 7.63 -2.44 -25.09
N ILE A 356 7.74 -1.11 -24.99
CA ILE A 356 8.39 -0.27 -26.02
C ILE A 356 9.89 -0.07 -25.80
N SER A 357 10.39 -0.38 -24.61
CA SER A 357 11.83 -0.35 -24.29
C SER A 357 12.60 -1.55 -24.87
N ALA A 358 11.88 -2.59 -25.32
CA ALA A 358 12.48 -3.80 -25.86
C ALA A 358 13.20 -3.56 -27.20
N GLN A 359 14.34 -4.25 -27.39
CA GLN A 359 15.07 -4.20 -28.65
C GLN A 359 14.31 -4.94 -29.76
N GLY A 360 14.09 -4.27 -30.89
CA GLY A 360 13.40 -4.84 -32.05
C GLY A 360 11.92 -4.47 -32.11
N ASN A 361 11.05 -5.46 -32.32
CA ASN A 361 9.60 -5.24 -32.34
C ASN A 361 9.08 -5.06 -30.90
N PRO A 362 8.18 -4.09 -30.66
CA PRO A 362 7.58 -3.88 -29.35
C PRO A 362 6.81 -5.12 -28.89
N ARG A 363 6.67 -5.30 -27.58
CA ARG A 363 5.73 -6.28 -27.03
C ARG A 363 4.29 -5.78 -27.18
N PRO A 364 3.26 -6.65 -27.11
CA PRO A 364 1.87 -6.22 -26.97
C PRO A 364 1.69 -5.31 -25.75
N TYR A 365 0.92 -4.23 -25.90
CA TYR A 365 0.61 -3.29 -24.81
C TYR A 365 -0.72 -2.55 -24.98
N TRP A 366 -1.37 -2.61 -26.14
CA TRP A 366 -2.66 -1.93 -26.35
C TRP A 366 -3.79 -2.57 -25.53
N PHE A 367 -3.75 -3.89 -25.34
CA PHE A 367 -4.69 -4.61 -24.50
C PHE A 367 -4.75 -4.06 -23.07
N ILE A 368 -3.61 -3.66 -22.48
CA ILE A 368 -3.57 -3.08 -21.13
C ILE A 368 -3.96 -1.61 -21.12
N ILE A 369 -3.62 -0.84 -22.18
CA ILE A 369 -4.07 0.56 -22.33
C ILE A 369 -5.59 0.65 -22.42
N ARG A 370 -6.26 -0.29 -23.11
CA ARG A 370 -7.73 -0.31 -23.21
C ARG A 370 -8.45 -0.61 -21.90
N ARG A 371 -7.73 -1.17 -20.92
CA ARG A 371 -8.23 -1.36 -19.56
C ARG A 371 -7.94 -0.15 -18.66
N CYS A 372 -7.31 0.92 -19.16
CA CYS A 372 -7.06 2.15 -18.42
C CYS A 372 -8.21 3.16 -18.55
N ASP A 373 -8.62 3.76 -17.44
CA ASP A 373 -9.58 4.88 -17.39
C ASP A 373 -8.88 6.25 -17.43
N GLU A 374 -7.71 6.37 -16.83
CA GLU A 374 -6.93 7.61 -16.70
C GLU A 374 -5.97 7.88 -17.88
N LEU A 375 -6.46 7.84 -19.12
CA LEU A 375 -5.61 7.95 -20.33
C LEU A 375 -4.77 9.25 -20.40
N ASP A 376 -5.31 10.38 -19.93
CA ASP A 376 -4.57 11.66 -19.87
C ASP A 376 -3.39 11.62 -18.88
N LYS A 377 -3.60 10.98 -17.72
CA LYS A 377 -2.52 10.78 -16.74
C LYS A 377 -1.49 9.80 -17.27
N LEU A 378 -1.92 8.71 -17.91
CA LEU A 378 -1.03 7.73 -18.56
C LEU A 378 -0.13 8.41 -19.59
N LYS A 379 -0.70 9.25 -20.46
CA LYS A 379 0.05 10.07 -21.43
C LYS A 379 1.11 10.92 -20.73
N SER A 380 0.73 11.62 -19.66
CA SER A 380 1.64 12.48 -18.90
C SER A 380 2.80 11.69 -18.28
N MET A 381 2.52 10.52 -17.69
CA MET A 381 3.55 9.64 -17.13
C MET A 381 4.51 9.11 -18.19
N LEU A 382 4.01 8.69 -19.35
CA LEU A 382 4.84 8.22 -20.46
C LEU A 382 5.74 9.33 -21.03
N ILE A 383 5.25 10.57 -21.11
CA ILE A 383 6.05 11.73 -21.53
C ILE A 383 7.15 12.01 -20.50
N ASN A 384 6.81 12.01 -19.21
CA ASN A 384 7.79 12.25 -18.14
C ASN A 384 8.87 11.15 -18.09
N ALA A 385 8.52 9.91 -18.40
CA ALA A 385 9.46 8.80 -18.47
C ALA A 385 10.51 8.94 -19.59
N LYS A 386 10.35 9.86 -20.56
CA LYS A 386 11.36 10.10 -21.60
C LYS A 386 12.73 10.50 -21.05
N SER A 387 12.78 11.26 -19.96
CA SER A 387 14.05 11.74 -19.39
C SER A 387 14.92 10.62 -18.82
N PHE A 388 14.33 9.45 -18.54
CA PHE A 388 15.00 8.31 -17.92
C PHE A 388 14.95 7.04 -18.80
N GLY A 389 14.31 7.13 -19.97
CA GLY A 389 14.14 6.02 -20.89
C GLY A 389 15.35 5.71 -21.76
N ASN A 390 15.43 4.47 -22.24
CA ASN A 390 16.45 4.07 -23.20
C ASN A 390 16.15 4.63 -24.61
N ALA A 391 17.11 4.50 -25.54
CA ALA A 391 16.95 5.03 -26.91
C ALA A 391 15.77 4.43 -27.68
N TRP A 392 15.40 3.17 -27.39
CA TRP A 392 14.24 2.52 -27.99
C TRP A 392 12.93 3.12 -27.50
N TYR A 393 12.81 3.33 -26.19
CA TYR A 393 11.67 3.99 -25.55
C TYR A 393 11.43 5.37 -26.15
N VAL A 394 12.46 6.23 -26.18
CA VAL A 394 12.35 7.61 -26.68
C VAL A 394 11.88 7.67 -28.13
N LYS A 395 12.29 6.69 -28.95
CA LYS A 395 11.88 6.61 -30.36
C LYS A 395 10.42 6.23 -30.56
N GLN A 396 9.85 5.42 -29.66
CA GLN A 396 8.54 4.81 -29.84
C GLN A 396 7.42 5.50 -29.04
N VAL A 397 7.74 6.10 -27.90
CA VAL A 397 6.75 6.70 -27.00
C VAL A 397 5.89 7.78 -27.67
N ASP A 398 6.44 8.52 -28.64
CA ASP A 398 5.69 9.53 -29.40
C ASP A 398 4.60 8.92 -30.29
N ASP A 399 4.79 7.68 -30.77
CA ASP A 399 3.76 6.96 -31.51
C ASP A 399 2.66 6.48 -30.56
N VAL A 400 3.03 6.02 -29.36
CA VAL A 400 2.08 5.57 -28.33
C VAL A 400 1.21 6.74 -27.84
N VAL A 401 1.83 7.87 -27.50
CA VAL A 401 1.12 9.07 -27.04
C VAL A 401 0.08 9.55 -28.05
N ARG A 402 0.42 9.54 -29.35
CA ARG A 402 -0.54 9.88 -30.42
C ARG A 402 -1.67 8.87 -30.56
N GLY A 403 -1.36 7.59 -30.38
CA GLY A 403 -2.39 6.54 -30.37
C GLY A 403 -3.36 6.71 -29.20
N ILE A 404 -2.85 7.09 -28.02
CA ILE A 404 -3.68 7.46 -26.86
C ILE A 404 -4.54 8.69 -27.18
N ASP A 405 -3.97 9.74 -27.77
CA ASP A 405 -4.74 10.93 -28.19
C ASP A 405 -5.85 10.59 -29.19
N SER A 406 -5.60 9.64 -30.10
CA SER A 406 -6.60 9.19 -31.07
C SER A 406 -7.75 8.43 -30.38
N ILE A 407 -7.43 7.63 -29.36
CA ILE A 407 -8.42 6.92 -28.53
C ILE A 407 -9.26 7.92 -27.72
N ILE A 408 -8.63 8.89 -27.06
CA ILE A 408 -9.32 9.91 -26.25
C ILE A 408 -10.28 10.73 -27.11
N ASN A 409 -9.80 11.21 -28.26
CA ASN A 409 -10.60 12.08 -29.13
C ASN A 409 -11.58 11.31 -30.03
N GLN A 410 -11.54 9.97 -30.03
CA GLN A 410 -12.30 9.11 -30.96
C GLN A 410 -12.09 9.47 -32.44
N ILE A 411 -10.91 9.99 -32.76
CA ILE A 411 -10.54 10.35 -34.13
C ILE A 411 -9.68 9.22 -34.69
N PRO A 412 -10.11 8.55 -35.78
CA PRO A 412 -9.29 7.56 -36.45
C PRO A 412 -7.97 8.19 -36.89
N ILE A 413 -6.89 7.41 -36.88
CA ILE A 413 -5.60 7.85 -37.41
C ILE A 413 -5.74 7.94 -38.94
N ALA A 414 -6.13 9.11 -39.41
CA ALA A 414 -6.55 9.37 -40.80
C ALA A 414 -5.57 10.25 -41.58
N ASN A 415 -4.71 11.02 -40.93
CA ASN A 415 -4.05 12.16 -41.59
C ASN A 415 -2.79 11.78 -42.36
N ASP A 416 -2.61 12.40 -43.53
CA ASP A 416 -1.53 12.18 -44.51
C ASP A 416 -0.09 12.29 -43.97
N ILE A 417 0.08 12.85 -42.77
CA ILE A 417 1.37 12.91 -42.05
C ILE A 417 1.70 11.56 -41.38
N ASP A 418 0.70 10.80 -40.92
CA ASP A 418 0.87 9.50 -40.28
C ASP A 418 0.97 8.34 -41.29
N ARG A 419 0.51 8.54 -42.54
CA ARG A 419 0.71 7.59 -43.66
C ARG A 419 2.19 7.31 -43.96
N LYS A 420 3.09 8.23 -43.63
CA LYS A 420 4.54 8.10 -43.85
C LYS A 420 5.27 7.42 -42.69
N LYS A 421 4.62 7.23 -41.53
CA LYS A 421 5.25 6.52 -40.41
C LYS A 421 5.30 5.03 -40.69
N LYS A 422 6.52 4.49 -40.59
CA LYS A 422 6.87 3.10 -40.88
C LYS A 422 5.93 2.11 -40.15
N THR A 423 5.60 2.36 -38.89
CA THR A 423 4.78 1.48 -38.04
C THR A 423 3.37 1.25 -38.58
N ILE A 424 2.63 2.32 -38.92
CA ILE A 424 1.24 2.21 -39.40
C ILE A 424 1.19 1.56 -40.79
N LYS A 425 2.15 1.91 -41.66
CA LYS A 425 2.29 1.28 -42.97
C LYS A 425 2.56 -0.22 -42.85
N GLU A 426 3.39 -0.63 -41.91
CA GLU A 426 3.68 -2.05 -41.71
C GLU A 426 2.53 -2.82 -41.03
N ILE A 427 1.72 -2.19 -40.18
CA ILE A 427 0.50 -2.81 -39.62
C ILE A 427 -0.53 -3.04 -40.73
N ARG A 428 -0.75 -2.05 -41.60
CA ARG A 428 -1.66 -2.18 -42.75
C ARG A 428 -1.18 -3.25 -43.74
N ALA A 429 0.11 -3.25 -44.09
CA ALA A 429 0.68 -4.30 -44.92
C ALA A 429 0.58 -5.69 -44.26
N GLY A 430 0.67 -5.76 -42.92
CA GLY A 430 0.42 -6.97 -42.16
C GLY A 430 -1.03 -7.44 -42.27
N TYR A 431 -2.00 -6.52 -42.18
CA TYR A 431 -3.43 -6.80 -42.34
C TYR A 431 -3.79 -7.27 -43.76
N GLU A 432 -3.30 -6.57 -44.79
CA GLU A 432 -3.49 -6.97 -46.20
C GLU A 432 -2.81 -8.32 -46.48
N GLY A 433 -1.63 -8.56 -45.91
CA GLY A 433 -0.93 -9.83 -45.97
C GLY A 433 -1.68 -10.97 -45.26
N PHE A 434 -2.32 -10.71 -44.13
CA PHE A 434 -3.15 -11.70 -43.44
C PHE A 434 -4.31 -12.18 -44.31
N ILE A 435 -5.06 -11.26 -44.93
CA ILE A 435 -6.21 -11.61 -45.78
C ILE A 435 -5.75 -12.55 -46.90
N LYS A 436 -4.63 -12.20 -47.55
CA LYS A 436 -4.03 -13.03 -48.58
C LYS A 436 -3.56 -14.39 -48.06
N ASN A 437 -2.91 -14.42 -46.89
CA ASN A 437 -2.43 -15.66 -46.28
C ASN A 437 -3.59 -16.58 -45.85
N GLU A 438 -4.75 -16.02 -45.49
CA GLU A 438 -5.95 -16.79 -45.17
C GLU A 438 -6.49 -17.50 -46.41
N GLU A 439 -6.54 -16.82 -47.55
CA GLU A 439 -6.84 -17.42 -48.87
C GLU A 439 -5.81 -18.50 -49.24
N ASP A 440 -4.51 -18.21 -49.13
CA ASP A 440 -3.42 -19.16 -49.41
C ASP A 440 -3.47 -20.39 -48.47
N MET A 441 -3.93 -20.21 -47.23
CA MET A 441 -4.11 -21.29 -46.26
C MET A 441 -5.29 -22.18 -46.65
N GLN A 442 -6.41 -21.61 -47.08
CA GLN A 442 -7.55 -22.38 -47.59
C GLN A 442 -7.15 -23.22 -48.81
N GLU A 443 -6.38 -22.66 -49.74
CA GLU A 443 -5.83 -23.42 -50.88
C GLU A 443 -4.85 -24.52 -50.45
N CYS A 444 -4.05 -24.27 -49.41
CA CYS A 444 -3.11 -25.25 -48.86
C CYS A 444 -3.81 -26.45 -48.22
N LEU A 445 -4.98 -26.23 -47.61
CA LEU A 445 -5.75 -27.25 -46.88
C LEU A 445 -6.58 -28.15 -47.81
N LEU A 446 -6.63 -27.87 -49.12
CA LEU A 446 -7.28 -28.74 -50.10
C LEU A 446 -6.65 -30.15 -50.10
N PRO A 447 -7.45 -31.23 -50.25
CA PRO A 447 -6.98 -32.62 -50.14
C PRO A 447 -5.77 -32.95 -51.03
N ASN A 448 -5.67 -32.35 -52.21
CA ASN A 448 -4.58 -32.58 -53.15
C ASN A 448 -3.27 -31.88 -52.75
N ASN A 449 -3.34 -30.82 -51.95
CA ASN A 449 -2.19 -30.01 -51.57
C ASN A 449 -1.65 -30.39 -50.19
N ILE A 450 -2.52 -30.74 -49.24
CA ILE A 450 -2.09 -31.12 -47.89
C ILE A 450 -1.28 -32.42 -47.88
N ASN A 451 -1.60 -33.37 -48.78
CA ASN A 451 -0.89 -34.64 -48.92
C ASN A 451 0.59 -34.48 -49.33
N LYS A 452 0.99 -33.31 -49.86
CA LYS A 452 2.38 -33.01 -50.22
C LYS A 452 3.27 -32.79 -49.01
N TYR A 453 2.70 -32.43 -47.86
CA TYR A 453 3.47 -32.06 -46.67
C TYR A 453 3.99 -33.25 -45.85
N LYS A 454 3.63 -34.51 -46.15
CA LYS A 454 4.06 -35.71 -45.38
C LYS A 454 3.99 -35.48 -43.86
N LEU A 455 2.78 -35.19 -43.37
CA LEU A 455 2.53 -34.88 -41.97
C LEU A 455 2.63 -36.11 -41.08
N SER A 456 3.00 -35.89 -39.82
CA SER A 456 2.82 -36.90 -38.78
C SER A 456 1.33 -37.16 -38.53
N ASP A 457 0.98 -38.34 -38.01
CA ASP A 457 -0.42 -38.70 -37.70
C ASP A 457 -1.06 -37.69 -36.72
N GLN A 458 -0.27 -37.19 -35.77
CA GLN A 458 -0.71 -36.18 -34.81
C GLN A 458 -0.96 -34.81 -35.48
N ALA A 459 -0.08 -34.38 -36.40
CA ALA A 459 -0.28 -33.13 -37.13
C ALA A 459 -1.45 -33.23 -38.12
N ALA A 460 -1.61 -34.37 -38.79
CA ALA A 460 -2.75 -34.63 -39.68
C ALA A 460 -4.09 -34.64 -38.94
N ASN A 461 -4.15 -35.20 -37.71
CA ASN A 461 -5.34 -35.12 -36.86
C ASN A 461 -5.62 -33.67 -36.44
N THR A 462 -4.59 -32.92 -36.03
CA THR A 462 -4.74 -31.51 -35.62
C THR A 462 -5.27 -30.64 -36.77
N ILE A 463 -4.78 -30.84 -37.99
CA ILE A 463 -5.28 -30.11 -39.16
C ILE A 463 -6.71 -30.54 -39.54
N ARG A 464 -7.07 -31.82 -39.39
CA ARG A 464 -8.46 -32.26 -39.55
C ARG A 464 -9.39 -31.58 -38.55
N GLU A 465 -8.98 -31.47 -37.29
CA GLU A 465 -9.74 -30.73 -36.29
C GLU A 465 -9.82 -29.23 -36.61
N TYR A 466 -8.76 -28.63 -37.16
CA TYR A 466 -8.79 -27.24 -37.65
C TYR A 466 -9.84 -27.03 -38.75
N ILE A 467 -9.92 -27.93 -39.72
CA ILE A 467 -10.87 -27.84 -40.83
C ILE A 467 -12.32 -28.13 -40.38
N VAL A 468 -12.51 -29.19 -39.57
CA VAL A 468 -13.85 -29.73 -39.26
C VAL A 468 -14.45 -29.11 -38.01
N ASN A 469 -13.65 -28.96 -36.95
CA ASN A 469 -14.13 -28.46 -35.65
C ASN A 469 -13.91 -26.95 -35.49
N GLY A 470 -13.27 -26.29 -36.46
CA GLY A 470 -13.05 -24.85 -36.45
C GLY A 470 -12.16 -24.37 -35.31
N ILE A 471 -11.21 -25.18 -34.82
CA ILE A 471 -10.25 -24.73 -33.82
C ILE A 471 -9.41 -23.56 -34.38
N SER A 472 -8.97 -22.63 -33.52
CA SER A 472 -8.19 -21.48 -33.98
C SER A 472 -6.81 -21.88 -34.53
N ALA A 473 -6.23 -21.03 -35.38
CA ALA A 473 -4.93 -21.29 -35.99
C ALA A 473 -3.83 -21.38 -34.92
N GLY A 474 -3.95 -20.60 -33.84
CA GLY A 474 -3.04 -20.66 -32.71
C GLY A 474 -3.12 -21.98 -31.93
N VAL A 475 -4.32 -22.53 -31.72
CA VAL A 475 -4.47 -23.84 -31.04
C VAL A 475 -3.88 -24.96 -31.91
N ALA A 476 -4.12 -24.92 -33.22
CA ALA A 476 -3.51 -25.88 -34.15
C ALA A 476 -1.98 -25.77 -34.17
N LEU A 477 -1.45 -24.55 -34.16
CA LEU A 477 -0.01 -24.27 -34.14
C LEU A 477 0.64 -24.78 -32.85
N ASP A 478 0.06 -24.52 -31.68
CA ASP A 478 0.57 -25.00 -30.40
C ASP A 478 0.63 -26.54 -30.35
N ARG A 479 -0.44 -27.20 -30.77
CA ARG A 479 -0.51 -28.67 -30.79
C ARG A 479 0.53 -29.30 -31.69
N ILE A 480 0.76 -28.73 -32.88
CA ILE A 480 1.79 -29.23 -33.81
C ILE A 480 3.18 -29.04 -33.22
N LEU A 481 3.46 -27.88 -32.62
CA LEU A 481 4.76 -27.59 -32.03
C LEU A 481 5.00 -28.34 -30.70
N THR A 482 3.97 -28.93 -30.09
CA THR A 482 4.07 -29.73 -28.84
C THR A 482 4.36 -31.20 -29.05
N GLN A 483 4.41 -31.63 -30.30
CA GLN A 483 4.80 -32.99 -30.65
C GLN A 483 6.28 -33.24 -30.34
N ARG A 484 6.60 -34.48 -29.95
CA ARG A 484 7.99 -34.92 -29.79
C ARG A 484 8.61 -35.04 -31.19
N ASN A 485 9.56 -34.14 -31.50
CA ASN A 485 10.29 -34.07 -32.77
C ASN A 485 9.41 -33.88 -34.02
N PRO A 486 8.89 -32.67 -34.28
CA PRO A 486 8.09 -32.40 -35.48
C PRO A 486 8.93 -32.59 -36.76
N GLY A 487 8.36 -33.29 -37.74
CA GLY A 487 8.99 -33.48 -39.04
C GLY A 487 9.07 -32.19 -39.86
N ASP A 488 9.80 -32.19 -40.97
CA ASP A 488 9.91 -30.99 -41.83
C ASP A 488 8.58 -30.60 -42.49
N GLY A 489 7.70 -31.58 -42.70
CA GLY A 489 6.30 -31.39 -43.07
C GLY A 489 5.50 -30.59 -42.06
N ASP A 490 5.55 -31.04 -40.81
CA ASP A 490 4.87 -30.42 -39.66
C ASP A 490 5.38 -28.98 -39.44
N LYS A 491 6.71 -28.76 -39.56
CA LYS A 491 7.32 -27.42 -39.49
C LYS A 491 6.85 -26.51 -40.63
N SER A 492 6.64 -27.05 -41.83
CA SER A 492 6.22 -26.27 -42.99
C SER A 492 4.76 -25.83 -42.88
N ILE A 493 3.89 -26.70 -42.33
CA ILE A 493 2.50 -26.33 -42.00
C ILE A 493 2.45 -25.37 -40.82
N ALA A 494 3.27 -25.57 -39.78
CA ALA A 494 3.36 -24.64 -38.65
C ALA A 494 3.72 -23.21 -39.10
N ARG A 495 4.60 -23.04 -40.09
CA ARG A 495 4.90 -21.72 -40.68
C ARG A 495 3.69 -21.08 -41.36
N LYS A 496 2.88 -21.87 -42.07
CA LYS A 496 1.65 -21.38 -42.71
C LYS A 496 0.58 -21.02 -41.70
N LEU A 497 0.41 -21.82 -40.64
CA LEU A 497 -0.48 -21.49 -39.53
C LEU A 497 -0.06 -20.20 -38.81
N MET A 498 1.25 -19.99 -38.62
CA MET A 498 1.76 -18.74 -38.03
C MET A 498 1.42 -17.52 -38.90
N SER A 499 1.46 -17.63 -40.22
CA SER A 499 1.13 -16.51 -41.13
C SER A 499 -0.36 -16.11 -41.14
N VAL A 500 -1.23 -16.96 -40.60
CA VAL A 500 -2.67 -16.69 -40.41
C VAL A 500 -3.04 -16.47 -38.93
N SER A 501 -2.06 -16.48 -38.02
CA SER A 501 -2.30 -16.31 -36.57
C SER A 501 -2.36 -14.83 -36.16
N TYR A 502 -3.27 -14.05 -36.74
CA TYR A 502 -3.41 -12.62 -36.45
C TYR A 502 -4.58 -12.28 -35.51
N LYS A 503 -5.43 -13.26 -35.14
CA LYS A 503 -6.53 -13.02 -34.19
C LYS A 503 -6.00 -13.09 -32.76
N TYR A 504 -6.69 -12.39 -31.84
CA TYR A 504 -6.29 -12.38 -30.43
C TYR A 504 -6.30 -13.81 -29.82
N GLU A 505 -7.19 -14.66 -30.28
CA GLU A 505 -7.31 -16.08 -29.89
C GLU A 505 -6.10 -16.93 -30.32
N ASP A 506 -5.32 -16.49 -31.31
CA ASP A 506 -4.19 -17.26 -31.84
C ASP A 506 -2.89 -17.08 -31.03
N ARG A 507 -2.90 -16.21 -30.01
CA ARG A 507 -1.74 -15.84 -29.20
C ARG A 507 -0.98 -17.02 -28.59
N ILE A 508 -1.69 -18.10 -28.23
CA ILE A 508 -1.12 -19.31 -27.63
C ILE A 508 -0.10 -19.96 -28.59
N GLY A 509 -0.47 -20.09 -29.87
CA GLY A 509 0.38 -20.70 -30.89
C GLY A 509 1.62 -19.87 -31.20
N LEU A 510 1.50 -18.54 -31.22
CA LEU A 510 2.63 -17.64 -31.46
C LEU A 510 3.69 -17.73 -30.34
N ILE A 511 3.30 -18.11 -29.12
CA ILE A 511 4.23 -18.25 -27.98
C ILE A 511 4.85 -19.65 -27.94
N ALA A 512 4.15 -20.66 -28.43
CA ALA A 512 4.76 -21.96 -28.72
C ALA A 512 5.94 -21.83 -29.71
N VAL A 513 5.87 -20.90 -30.67
CA VAL A 513 7.00 -20.56 -31.57
C VAL A 513 8.16 -19.91 -30.82
N MET A 514 7.88 -19.10 -29.79
CA MET A 514 8.90 -18.38 -29.01
C MET A 514 9.59 -19.27 -27.97
N SER A 515 8.87 -20.23 -27.40
CA SER A 515 9.35 -21.08 -26.30
C SER A 515 10.08 -22.34 -26.77
N LYS A 516 9.99 -22.70 -28.06
CA LYS A 516 10.56 -23.94 -28.60
C LYS A 516 11.62 -23.69 -29.65
N ASP A 517 12.72 -24.43 -29.52
CA ASP A 517 13.87 -24.34 -30.44
C ASP A 517 13.56 -24.82 -31.87
N THR A 518 12.39 -25.44 -32.09
CA THR A 518 11.96 -25.98 -33.38
C THR A 518 11.80 -24.93 -34.48
N LEU A 519 11.49 -23.68 -34.11
CA LEU A 519 11.30 -22.55 -35.04
C LEU A 519 12.04 -21.28 -34.57
N SER A 520 13.25 -21.44 -34.02
CA SER A 520 14.06 -20.33 -33.48
C SER A 520 14.28 -19.17 -34.47
N GLY A 521 14.36 -19.45 -35.78
CA GLY A 521 14.47 -18.43 -36.83
C GLY A 521 13.22 -17.55 -37.04
N TYR A 522 12.07 -17.94 -36.48
CA TYR A 522 10.78 -17.26 -36.65
C TYR A 522 10.32 -16.46 -35.42
N VAL A 523 11.11 -16.42 -34.35
CA VAL A 523 10.80 -15.70 -33.10
C VAL A 523 10.52 -14.20 -33.36
N SER A 524 11.29 -13.57 -34.24
CA SER A 524 11.09 -12.16 -34.59
C SER A 524 9.76 -11.92 -35.32
N HIS A 525 9.36 -12.86 -36.18
CA HIS A 525 8.10 -12.82 -36.90
C HIS A 525 6.93 -13.02 -35.93
N ALA A 526 7.00 -14.02 -35.03
CA ALA A 526 5.97 -14.24 -34.01
C ALA A 526 5.75 -13.01 -33.12
N ARG A 527 6.83 -12.36 -32.65
CA ARG A 527 6.75 -11.10 -31.88
C ARG A 527 6.05 -9.98 -32.67
N LYS A 528 6.37 -9.86 -33.96
CA LYS A 528 5.77 -8.88 -34.87
C LYS A 528 4.26 -9.14 -35.03
N THR A 529 3.88 -10.39 -35.25
CA THR A 529 2.48 -10.79 -35.40
C THR A 529 1.67 -10.55 -34.11
N MET A 530 2.23 -10.84 -32.92
CA MET A 530 1.58 -10.52 -31.65
C MET A 530 1.33 -9.03 -31.48
N TYR A 531 2.34 -8.19 -31.75
CA TYR A 531 2.20 -6.75 -31.68
C TYR A 531 1.12 -6.23 -32.64
N TYR A 532 1.01 -6.81 -33.83
CA TYR A 532 0.00 -6.41 -34.82
C TYR A 532 -1.39 -6.86 -34.43
N SER A 533 -1.54 -8.08 -33.95
CA SER A 533 -2.81 -8.60 -33.44
C SER A 533 -3.35 -7.72 -32.30
N ASP A 534 -2.48 -7.37 -31.35
CA ASP A 534 -2.79 -6.46 -30.25
C ASP A 534 -3.18 -5.06 -30.73
N TYR A 535 -2.44 -4.48 -31.68
CA TYR A 535 -2.74 -3.17 -32.25
C TYR A 535 -4.09 -3.16 -32.98
N ILE A 536 -4.35 -4.17 -33.82
CA ILE A 536 -5.59 -4.22 -34.62
C ILE A 536 -6.79 -4.35 -33.70
N LYS A 537 -6.71 -5.21 -32.67
CA LYS A 537 -7.82 -5.47 -31.75
C LYS A 537 -8.04 -4.36 -30.73
N PHE A 538 -6.98 -3.87 -30.09
CA PHE A 538 -7.05 -2.98 -28.94
C PHE A 538 -6.49 -1.58 -29.20
N GLY A 539 -5.76 -1.36 -30.28
CA GLY A 539 -5.13 -0.07 -30.58
C GLY A 539 -6.12 1.04 -30.98
N PRO A 540 -5.62 2.16 -31.52
CA PRO A 540 -6.43 3.22 -32.14
C PRO A 540 -6.97 2.79 -33.52
N ASP A 541 -8.08 3.40 -33.95
CA ASP A 541 -8.73 3.05 -35.23
C ASP A 541 -7.89 3.52 -36.42
N ILE A 542 -7.68 2.63 -37.39
CA ILE A 542 -6.94 2.92 -38.63
C ILE A 542 -7.93 2.94 -39.79
N VAL A 543 -7.90 4.01 -40.59
CA VAL A 543 -8.71 4.10 -41.81
C VAL A 543 -8.33 2.98 -42.80
N GLY A 544 -9.28 2.11 -43.11
CA GLY A 544 -9.13 1.00 -44.06
C GLY A 544 -8.77 -0.36 -43.45
N VAL A 545 -8.74 -0.47 -42.11
CA VAL A 545 -8.64 -1.75 -41.39
C VAL A 545 -9.99 -2.01 -40.72
N ASP A 546 -10.63 -3.14 -41.03
CA ASP A 546 -11.91 -3.52 -40.43
C ASP A 546 -11.68 -4.40 -39.19
N ARG A 547 -11.99 -3.85 -38.00
CA ARG A 547 -11.87 -4.57 -36.73
C ARG A 547 -12.85 -5.71 -36.58
N ASN A 548 -14.00 -5.66 -37.26
CA ASN A 548 -15.03 -6.68 -37.11
C ASN A 548 -14.66 -8.01 -37.80
N LYS A 549 -13.61 -8.00 -38.63
CA LYS A 549 -13.02 -9.21 -39.19
C LYS A 549 -12.04 -9.93 -38.25
N PHE A 550 -11.78 -9.38 -37.04
CA PHE A 550 -10.69 -9.78 -36.13
C PHE A 550 -11.07 -10.04 -34.68
#